data_AF-A0A2A2SHW9-F1
#
_entry.id   AF-A0A2A2SHW9-F1
#
_cell.length_a   1.000
_cell.length_b   1.000
_cell.length_c   1.000
_cell.angle_alpha   90.00
_cell.angle_beta   90.00
_cell.angle_gamma   90.00
#
_symmetry.space_group_name_H-M   'P 1'
#
loop_
_entity.id
_entity.type
_entity.pdbx_description
1 polymer ?
#
loop_
_entity_poly.entity_id
_entity_poly.type
_entity_poly.pdbx_seq_one_letter_code
_entity_poly.pdbx_strand_id
1 'polypeptide(L)'
;MLTTIALLAGVQAAGVQAPIAEPAVQEEITVIGRKLRDWRGSLKTRNGTVRCVTRKSTGDREVDQIGCDAMVTCFPRFEGEFKAVLSTTRDKAVRNRVNTEISRRLATCVEQRHDELVETLADRRAARRS
;
A
#
# COMPACT_ATOMS: atom_id res chain seq x y z
N MET A 1 9.95 52.72 38.27
CA MET A 1 9.49 51.33 38.18
C MET A 1 9.29 51.00 36.71
N LEU A 2 10.19 50.22 36.12
CA LEU A 2 10.15 49.80 34.71
C LEU A 2 9.62 48.38 34.66
N THR A 3 8.47 48.17 34.01
CA THR A 3 7.84 46.85 33.86
C THR A 3 8.19 46.31 32.48
N THR A 4 9.03 45.27 32.44
CA THR A 4 9.37 44.55 31.21
C THR A 4 8.29 43.50 30.93
N ILE A 5 7.58 43.62 29.81
CA ILE A 5 6.65 42.59 29.32
C ILE A 5 7.36 41.80 28.22
N ALA A 6 7.64 40.52 28.48
CA ALA A 6 8.13 39.57 27.50
C ALA A 6 6.94 38.94 26.76
N LEU A 7 6.84 39.14 25.44
CA LEU A 7 5.92 38.39 24.58
C LEU A 7 6.52 37.02 24.27
N LEU A 8 5.89 35.96 24.77
CA LEU A 8 6.10 34.58 24.31
C LEU A 8 5.15 34.31 23.13
N ALA A 9 5.70 34.16 21.93
CA ALA A 9 4.96 33.72 20.76
C ALA A 9 4.71 32.20 20.86
N GLY A 10 3.46 31.79 21.05
CA GLY A 10 3.03 30.40 21.04
C GLY A 10 3.01 29.84 19.62
N VAL A 11 3.83 28.81 19.37
CA VAL A 11 3.73 27.96 18.17
C VAL A 11 2.50 27.07 18.34
N GLN A 12 1.44 27.35 17.58
CA GLN A 12 0.31 26.43 17.48
C GLN A 12 0.67 25.35 16.45
N ALA A 13 0.91 24.13 16.94
CA ALA A 13 0.99 22.95 16.09
C ALA A 13 -0.40 22.68 15.51
N ALA A 14 -0.60 23.00 14.23
CA ALA A 14 -1.76 22.58 13.48
C ALA A 14 -1.69 21.05 13.32
N GLY A 15 -2.41 20.33 14.18
CA GLY A 15 -2.68 18.91 13.97
C GLY A 15 -3.48 18.77 12.69
N VAL A 16 -2.93 18.06 11.71
CA VAL A 16 -3.67 17.68 10.50
C VAL A 16 -4.73 16.65 10.93
N GLN A 17 -5.94 17.09 11.25
CA GLN A 17 -7.08 16.18 11.32
C GLN A 17 -7.37 15.70 9.90
N ALA A 18 -7.15 14.40 9.65
CA ALA A 18 -7.63 13.78 8.42
C ALA A 18 -9.16 13.93 8.35
N PRO A 19 -9.73 14.27 7.19
CA PRO A 19 -11.18 14.38 7.03
C PRO A 19 -11.83 13.05 7.41
N ILE A 20 -12.86 13.11 8.26
CA ILE A 20 -13.64 11.92 8.65
C ILE A 20 -14.43 11.50 7.41
N ALA A 21 -14.12 10.32 6.87
CA ALA A 21 -14.86 9.76 5.75
C ALA A 21 -16.35 9.60 6.11
N GLU A 22 -17.24 9.85 5.15
CA GLU A 22 -18.67 9.64 5.35
C GLU A 22 -18.95 8.18 5.76
N PRO A 23 -19.97 7.90 6.60
CA PRO A 23 -20.21 6.54 7.10
C PRO A 23 -20.30 5.47 6.00
N ALA A 24 -20.88 5.80 4.84
CA ALA A 24 -20.99 4.90 3.70
C ALA A 24 -19.62 4.57 3.05
N VAL A 25 -18.68 5.51 3.06
CA VAL A 25 -17.30 5.31 2.60
C VAL A 25 -16.55 4.41 3.58
N GLN A 26 -16.66 4.69 4.89
CA GLN A 26 -15.97 3.90 5.92
C GLN A 26 -16.44 2.44 5.96
N GLU A 27 -17.72 2.19 5.68
CA GLU A 27 -18.27 0.85 5.49
C GLU A 27 -17.58 0.13 4.31
N GLU A 28 -17.46 0.79 3.15
CA GLU A 28 -16.80 0.19 1.97
C GLU A 28 -15.34 -0.09 2.22
N ILE A 29 -14.60 0.84 2.84
CA ILE A 29 -13.19 0.62 3.24
C ILE A 29 -13.09 -0.67 4.07
N THR A 30 -14.02 -0.86 5.02
CA THR A 30 -14.06 -2.06 5.85
C THR A 30 -14.36 -3.32 5.03
N VAL A 31 -15.37 -3.29 4.15
CA VAL A 31 -15.76 -4.44 3.32
C VAL A 31 -14.65 -4.83 2.34
N ILE A 32 -14.08 -3.86 1.63
CA ILE A 32 -12.98 -4.04 0.68
C ILE A 32 -11.76 -4.61 1.41
N GLY A 33 -11.36 -3.99 2.54
CA GLY A 33 -10.24 -4.45 3.34
C GLY A 33 -10.41 -5.89 3.84
N ARG A 34 -11.62 -6.26 4.28
CA ARG A 34 -11.93 -7.66 4.67
C ARG A 34 -11.74 -8.63 3.51
N LYS A 35 -12.24 -8.28 2.32
CA LYS A 35 -12.11 -9.10 1.12
C LYS A 35 -10.65 -9.28 0.69
N LEU A 36 -9.85 -8.20 0.69
CA LEU A 36 -8.44 -8.26 0.29
C LEU A 36 -7.61 -9.24 1.12
N ARG A 37 -7.95 -9.47 2.41
CA ARG A 37 -7.26 -10.46 3.24
C ARG A 37 -7.35 -11.90 2.71
N ASP A 38 -8.41 -12.21 1.96
CA ASP A 38 -8.61 -13.52 1.35
C ASP A 38 -8.05 -13.62 -0.08
N TRP A 39 -7.74 -12.49 -0.70
CA TRP A 39 -7.17 -12.44 -2.03
C TRP A 39 -5.76 -13.04 -2.07
N ARG A 40 -5.43 -13.77 -3.14
CA ARG A 40 -4.06 -14.22 -3.40
C ARG A 40 -3.72 -13.96 -4.85
N GLY A 41 -2.58 -13.30 -5.10
CA GLY A 41 -2.03 -13.09 -6.44
C GLY A 41 -0.64 -13.66 -6.59
N SER A 42 -0.21 -13.80 -7.84
CA SER A 42 1.19 -14.08 -8.19
C SER A 42 1.63 -13.16 -9.31
N LEU A 43 2.84 -12.65 -9.25
CA LEU A 43 3.45 -11.94 -10.36
C LEU A 43 4.12 -12.93 -11.32
N LYS A 44 3.98 -12.66 -12.62
CA LYS A 44 4.67 -13.36 -13.70
C LYS A 44 5.38 -12.32 -14.55
N THR A 45 6.67 -12.51 -14.75
CA THR A 45 7.46 -11.70 -15.68
C THR A 45 7.54 -12.42 -17.01
N ARG A 46 7.16 -11.75 -18.10
CA ARG A 46 7.35 -12.25 -19.48
C ARG A 46 7.86 -11.11 -20.35
N ASN A 47 8.99 -11.31 -21.02
CA ASN A 47 9.63 -10.31 -21.91
C ASN A 47 9.83 -8.95 -21.22
N GLY A 48 10.26 -8.94 -19.96
CA GLY A 48 10.45 -7.70 -19.18
C GLY A 48 9.16 -7.02 -18.71
N THR A 49 7.97 -7.53 -19.08
CA THR A 49 6.70 -7.04 -18.56
C THR A 49 6.25 -7.87 -17.35
N VAL A 50 5.95 -7.19 -16.24
CA VAL A 50 5.35 -7.80 -15.05
C VAL A 50 3.84 -7.83 -15.21
N ARG A 51 3.23 -9.01 -15.04
CA ARG A 51 1.78 -9.19 -14.99
C ARG A 51 1.37 -9.84 -13.69
N CYS A 52 0.26 -9.39 -13.11
CA CYS A 52 -0.37 -10.09 -12.00
C CYS A 52 -1.35 -11.15 -12.50
N VAL A 53 -1.41 -12.26 -11.77
CA VAL A 53 -2.42 -13.31 -11.93
C VAL A 53 -3.07 -13.55 -10.58
N THR A 54 -4.38 -13.29 -10.50
CA THR A 54 -5.20 -13.70 -9.35
C THR A 54 -5.23 -15.22 -9.24
N ARG A 55 -4.84 -15.75 -8.09
CA ARG A 55 -4.82 -17.18 -7.76
C ARG A 55 -6.02 -17.58 -6.90
N LYS A 56 -6.41 -16.71 -5.97
CA LYS A 56 -7.64 -16.84 -5.19
C LYS A 56 -8.36 -15.50 -5.26
N SER A 57 -9.53 -15.51 -5.89
CA SER A 57 -10.41 -14.34 -6.01
C SER A 57 -11.16 -14.10 -4.71
N THR A 58 -11.51 -12.84 -4.46
CA THR A 58 -12.42 -12.40 -3.40
C THR A 58 -13.90 -12.54 -3.77
N GLY A 59 -14.18 -12.95 -5.02
CA GLY A 59 -15.52 -12.88 -5.62
C GLY A 59 -15.92 -11.47 -6.07
N ASP A 60 -15.04 -10.47 -5.88
CA ASP A 60 -15.25 -9.08 -6.27
C ASP A 60 -14.11 -8.64 -7.20
N ARG A 61 -14.44 -8.45 -8.48
CA ARG A 61 -13.44 -8.16 -9.51
C ARG A 61 -12.72 -6.84 -9.30
N GLU A 62 -13.41 -5.82 -8.76
CA GLU A 62 -12.77 -4.53 -8.51
C GLU A 62 -11.78 -4.64 -7.35
N VAL A 63 -12.12 -5.42 -6.33
CA VAL A 63 -11.22 -5.70 -5.19
C VAL A 63 -10.03 -6.57 -5.61
N ASP A 64 -10.25 -7.58 -6.46
CA ASP A 64 -9.15 -8.38 -7.01
C ASP A 64 -8.16 -7.53 -7.83
N GLN A 65 -8.69 -6.53 -8.55
CA GLN A 65 -7.87 -5.60 -9.32
C GLN A 65 -6.98 -4.75 -8.41
N ILE A 66 -7.46 -4.30 -7.25
CA ILE A 66 -6.65 -3.58 -6.26
C ILE A 66 -5.41 -4.38 -5.86
N GLY A 67 -5.59 -5.66 -5.50
CA GLY A 67 -4.48 -6.53 -5.12
C GLY A 67 -3.45 -6.69 -6.25
N CYS A 68 -3.93 -6.79 -7.49
CA CYS A 68 -3.05 -6.87 -8.65
C CYS A 68 -2.33 -5.56 -8.96
N ASP A 69 -3.04 -4.43 -8.93
CA ASP A 69 -2.49 -3.11 -9.29
C ASP A 69 -1.41 -2.68 -8.31
N ALA A 70 -1.59 -2.92 -7.01
CA ALA A 70 -0.56 -2.63 -6.03
C ALA A 70 0.72 -3.44 -6.29
N MET A 71 0.60 -4.74 -6.55
CA MET A 71 1.74 -5.60 -6.84
C MET A 71 2.46 -5.21 -8.14
N VAL A 72 1.72 -4.93 -9.21
CA VAL A 72 2.28 -4.53 -10.52
C VAL A 72 2.94 -3.15 -10.45
N THR A 73 2.42 -2.25 -9.62
CA THR A 73 3.00 -0.91 -9.42
C THR A 73 4.30 -0.98 -8.62
N CYS A 74 4.32 -1.76 -7.55
CA CYS A 74 5.42 -1.76 -6.59
C CYS A 74 6.58 -2.68 -7.00
N PHE A 75 6.30 -3.92 -7.43
CA PHE A 75 7.35 -4.91 -7.66
C PHE A 75 8.44 -4.48 -8.66
N PRO A 76 8.14 -3.85 -9.81
CA PRO A 76 9.17 -3.43 -10.77
C PRO A 76 10.25 -2.52 -10.15
N ARG A 77 9.90 -1.74 -9.12
CA ARG A 77 10.85 -0.85 -8.41
C ARG A 77 11.93 -1.64 -7.66
N PHE A 78 11.63 -2.88 -7.26
CA PHE A 78 12.51 -3.74 -6.46
C PHE A 78 13.07 -4.93 -7.25
N GLU A 79 12.60 -5.17 -8.47
CA GLU A 79 13.00 -6.33 -9.28
C GLU A 79 14.52 -6.38 -9.49
N GLY A 80 15.15 -5.23 -9.72
CA GLY A 80 16.60 -5.11 -9.87
C GLY A 80 17.37 -5.53 -8.60
N GLU A 81 16.87 -5.16 -7.42
CA GLU A 81 17.49 -5.52 -6.13
C GLU A 81 17.43 -7.04 -5.92
N PHE A 82 16.28 -7.67 -6.18
CA PHE A 82 16.15 -9.14 -6.10
C PHE A 82 17.08 -9.86 -7.09
N LYS A 83 17.19 -9.37 -8.33
CA LYS A 83 18.12 -9.94 -9.33
C LYS A 83 19.57 -9.78 -8.87
N ALA A 84 19.94 -8.63 -8.33
CA ALA A 84 21.29 -8.38 -7.82
C ALA A 84 21.67 -9.36 -6.69
N VAL A 85 20.75 -9.65 -5.76
CA VAL A 85 20.99 -10.63 -4.69
C VAL A 85 21.28 -12.02 -5.26
N LEU A 86 20.54 -12.44 -6.29
CA LEU A 86 20.75 -13.72 -6.95
C LEU A 86 22.11 -13.80 -7.67
N SER A 87 22.60 -12.69 -8.21
CA SER A 87 23.92 -12.64 -8.87
C SER A 87 25.10 -12.51 -7.90
N THR A 88 24.90 -11.90 -6.73
CA THR A 88 26.00 -11.56 -5.81
C THR A 88 26.45 -12.73 -4.94
N THR A 89 25.56 -13.63 -4.54
CA THR A 89 25.94 -14.73 -3.62
C THR A 89 25.15 -16.02 -3.81
N ARG A 90 25.87 -17.15 -3.70
CA ARG A 90 25.30 -18.50 -3.65
C ARG A 90 24.89 -18.94 -2.24
N ASP A 91 25.27 -18.21 -1.20
CA ASP A 91 24.87 -18.48 0.18
C ASP A 91 23.37 -18.21 0.38
N LYS A 92 22.62 -19.25 0.74
CA LYS A 92 21.17 -19.18 0.96
C LYS A 92 20.81 -18.31 2.17
N ALA A 93 21.55 -18.38 3.26
CA ALA A 93 21.28 -17.60 4.46
C ALA A 93 21.49 -16.10 4.21
N VAL A 94 22.55 -15.75 3.48
CA VAL A 94 22.80 -14.35 3.07
C VAL A 94 21.69 -13.87 2.13
N ARG A 95 21.34 -14.64 1.08
CA ARG A 95 20.24 -14.26 0.19
C ARG A 95 18.93 -14.06 0.93
N ASN A 96 18.57 -14.97 1.83
CA ASN A 96 17.33 -14.87 2.60
C ASN A 96 17.30 -13.60 3.45
N ARG A 97 18.40 -13.25 4.13
CA ARG A 97 18.48 -12.05 4.94
C ARG A 97 18.25 -10.79 4.11
N VAL A 98 18.95 -10.66 2.98
CA VAL A 98 18.81 -9.49 2.10
C VAL A 98 17.43 -9.45 1.44
N ASN A 99 16.92 -10.57 0.98
CA ASN A 99 15.57 -10.65 0.39
C ASN A 99 14.48 -10.30 1.40
N THR A 100 14.65 -10.60 2.68
CA THR A 100 13.70 -10.18 3.74
C THR A 100 13.63 -8.67 3.85
N GLU A 101 14.77 -7.97 3.77
CA GLU A 101 14.82 -6.51 3.79
C GLU A 101 14.09 -5.90 2.58
N ILE A 102 14.43 -6.39 1.37
CA ILE A 102 13.79 -5.94 0.13
C ILE A 102 12.28 -6.23 0.19
N SER A 103 11.88 -7.40 0.69
CA SER A 103 10.47 -7.79 0.81
C SER A 103 9.72 -6.89 1.80
N ARG A 104 10.37 -6.42 2.88
CA ARG A 104 9.73 -5.47 3.82
C ARG A 104 9.46 -4.14 3.15
N ARG A 105 10.43 -3.59 2.42
CA ARG A 105 10.25 -2.33 1.66
C ARG A 105 9.21 -2.47 0.56
N LEU A 106 9.18 -3.62 -0.11
CA LEU A 106 8.14 -3.96 -1.08
C LEU A 106 6.76 -4.00 -0.39
N ALA A 107 6.64 -4.65 0.77
CA ALA A 107 5.39 -4.73 1.52
C ALA A 107 4.87 -3.34 1.89
N THR A 108 5.73 -2.44 2.38
CA THR A 108 5.33 -1.04 2.66
C THR A 108 4.78 -0.33 1.42
N CYS A 109 5.40 -0.49 0.25
CA CYS A 109 4.86 0.08 -0.99
C CYS A 109 3.48 -0.49 -1.33
N VAL A 110 3.32 -1.82 -1.21
CA VAL A 110 2.06 -2.50 -1.52
C VAL A 110 0.96 -2.10 -0.56
N GLU A 111 1.25 -1.97 0.74
CA GLU A 111 0.30 -1.50 1.75
C GLU A 111 -0.18 -0.09 1.46
N GLN A 112 0.74 0.86 1.25
CA GLN A 112 0.39 2.24 0.88
C GLN A 112 -0.48 2.29 -0.38
N ARG A 113 -0.11 1.50 -1.40
CA ARG A 113 -0.86 1.47 -2.66
C ARG A 113 -2.21 0.79 -2.51
N HIS A 114 -2.35 -0.20 -1.62
CA HIS A 114 -3.65 -0.76 -1.29
C HIS A 114 -4.54 0.30 -0.66
N ASP A 115 -4.07 1.02 0.35
CA ASP A 115 -4.88 2.00 1.08
C ASP A 115 -5.44 3.07 0.13
N GLU A 116 -4.60 3.66 -0.72
CA GLU A 116 -5.02 4.64 -1.75
C GLU A 116 -6.10 4.07 -2.70
N LEU A 117 -5.93 2.83 -3.14
CA LEU A 117 -6.85 2.18 -4.07
C LEU A 117 -8.16 1.75 -3.40
N VAL A 118 -8.11 1.36 -2.12
CA VAL A 118 -9.28 1.05 -1.32
C VAL A 118 -10.12 2.30 -1.10
N GLU A 119 -9.50 3.42 -0.70
CA GLU A 119 -10.18 4.70 -0.52
C GLU A 119 -10.87 5.13 -1.82
N THR A 120 -10.14 5.10 -2.94
CA THR A 120 -10.69 5.43 -4.27
C THR A 120 -11.89 4.54 -4.65
N LEU A 121 -11.82 3.24 -4.39
CA LEU A 121 -12.91 2.32 -4.67
C LEU A 121 -14.11 2.57 -3.76
N ALA A 122 -13.84 2.84 -2.47
CA ALA A 122 -14.86 3.08 -1.46
C ALA A 122 -15.68 4.33 -1.77
N ASP A 123 -15.03 5.45 -2.08
CA ASP A 123 -15.68 6.69 -2.48
C ASP A 123 -16.62 6.46 -3.67
N ARG A 124 -16.12 5.79 -4.70
CA ARG A 124 -16.88 5.49 -5.91
C ARG A 124 -18.07 4.55 -5.65
N ARG A 125 -17.98 3.64 -4.68
CA ARG A 125 -19.07 2.73 -4.32
C ARG A 125 -20.10 3.41 -3.42
N ALA A 126 -19.66 4.24 -2.49
CA ALA A 126 -20.54 5.06 -1.66
C ALA A 126 -21.39 6.01 -2.52
N ALA A 127 -20.77 6.73 -3.46
CA ALA A 127 -21.46 7.66 -4.37
C ALA A 127 -22.47 7.00 -5.32
N ARG A 128 -22.42 5.67 -5.50
CA ARG A 128 -23.40 4.91 -6.28
C ARG A 128 -24.56 4.38 -5.45
N ARG A 129 -24.45 4.45 -4.13
CA ARG A 129 -25.47 4.00 -3.16
C ARG A 129 -26.26 5.15 -2.55
N SER A 130 -25.73 6.38 -2.63
CA SER A 130 -26.42 7.64 -2.34
C SER A 130 -27.37 8.03 -3.47
#